data_AF-M4NHI4-F1
#
_entry.id   AF-M4NHI4-F1
#
_cell.length_a   1.000
_cell.length_b   1.000
_cell.length_c   1.000
_cell.angle_alpha   90.00
_cell.angle_beta   90.00
_cell.angle_gamma   90.00
#
_symmetry.space_group_name_H-M   'P 1'
#
loop_
_entity.id
_entity.type
_entity.pdbx_description
1 polymer ?
#
loop_
_entity_poly.entity_id
_entity_poly.type
_entity_poly.pdbx_seq_one_letter_code
_entity_poly.pdbx_strand_id
1 'polypeptide(L)'
;MFDVIDFLERVGQDAQLRHASRDEVGSALSNAEIDPELRVAILARDGQELRTLLGQGPYCCLINPAKPGEEQEECDGSCEEGEEKKDDEDKEKKSDGD
;
A
#
# COMPACT_ATOMS: atom_id res chain seq x y z
N MET A 1 7.62 20.28 4.61
CA MET A 1 8.44 19.80 3.49
C MET A 1 7.45 19.07 2.63
N PHE A 2 7.19 19.55 1.41
CA PHE A 2 6.16 18.98 0.54
C PHE A 2 6.88 18.10 -0.47
N ASP A 3 6.72 16.79 -0.37
CA ASP A 3 7.40 15.83 -1.22
C ASP A 3 6.49 15.26 -2.32
N VAL A 4 7.01 14.30 -3.07
CA VAL A 4 6.26 13.66 -4.16
C VAL A 4 5.08 12.83 -3.66
N ILE A 5 5.14 12.26 -2.45
CA ILE A 5 4.06 11.47 -1.87
C ILE A 5 2.92 12.38 -1.46
N ASP A 6 3.22 13.51 -0.81
CA ASP A 6 2.22 14.54 -0.47
C ASP A 6 1.49 15.06 -1.71
N PHE A 7 2.23 15.24 -2.81
CA PHE A 7 1.63 15.64 -4.09
C PHE A 7 0.67 14.57 -4.64
N LEU A 8 1.09 13.30 -4.66
CA LEU A 8 0.28 12.20 -5.16
C LEU A 8 -0.96 11.96 -4.30
N GLU A 9 -0.84 12.11 -2.98
CA GLU A 9 -1.97 12.09 -2.06
C GLU A 9 -2.98 13.19 -2.41
N ARG A 10 -2.51 14.43 -2.57
CA ARG A 10 -3.35 15.56 -2.95
C ARG A 10 -4.05 15.33 -4.29
N VAL A 11 -3.37 14.76 -5.29
CA VAL A 11 -3.98 14.41 -6.58
C VAL A 11 -5.09 13.36 -6.41
N GLY A 12 -4.94 12.43 -5.46
CA GLY A 12 -5.95 11.41 -5.15
C GLY A 12 -7.18 11.97 -4.43
N GLN A 13 -6.98 12.92 -3.52
CA GLN A 13 -8.03 13.56 -2.72
C GLN A 13 -8.77 14.67 -3.47
N ASP A 14 -8.08 15.45 -4.30
CA ASP A 14 -8.62 16.59 -5.02
C ASP A 14 -9.24 16.15 -6.36
N ALA A 15 -10.57 16.21 -6.43
CA ALA A 15 -11.32 15.85 -7.63
C ALA A 15 -10.94 16.67 -8.86
N GLN A 16 -10.53 17.94 -8.69
CA GLN A 16 -10.12 18.77 -9.81
C GLN A 16 -8.75 18.31 -10.35
N LEU A 17 -7.80 18.02 -9.47
CA LEU A 17 -6.49 17.50 -9.88
C LEU A 17 -6.57 16.09 -10.46
N ARG A 18 -7.47 15.26 -9.95
CA ARG A 18 -7.71 13.90 -10.45
C ARG A 18 -8.17 13.89 -11.91
N HIS A 19 -8.93 14.90 -12.31
CA HIS A 19 -9.47 15.05 -13.66
C HIS A 19 -8.76 16.14 -14.48
N ALA A 20 -7.72 16.76 -13.92
CA ALA A 20 -6.97 17.82 -14.55
C ALA A 20 -6.26 17.34 -15.82
N SER A 21 -6.16 18.24 -16.78
CA SER A 21 -5.33 18.09 -17.96
C SER A 21 -3.84 18.01 -17.58
N ARG A 22 -3.02 17.53 -18.51
CA ARG A 22 -1.57 17.42 -18.32
C ARG A 22 -0.93 18.78 -17.99
N ASP A 23 -1.40 19.85 -18.60
CA ASP A 23 -0.86 21.21 -18.41
C ASP A 23 -1.21 21.77 -17.03
N GLU A 24 -2.43 21.49 -16.53
CA GLU A 24 -2.87 21.85 -15.18
C GLU A 24 -2.06 21.09 -14.12
N VAL A 25 -1.84 19.79 -14.33
CA VAL A 25 -0.95 18.99 -13.45
C VAL A 25 0.48 19.50 -13.50
N GLY A 26 0.99 19.88 -14.68
CA GLY A 26 2.33 20.48 -14.83
C GLY A 26 2.47 21.80 -14.08
N SER A 27 1.41 22.62 -14.09
CA SER A 27 1.36 23.86 -13.32
C SER A 27 1.37 23.59 -11.82
N ALA A 28 0.63 22.57 -11.35
CA ALA A 28 0.64 22.16 -9.95
C ALA A 28 2.01 21.62 -9.50
N LEU A 29 2.68 20.81 -10.33
CA LEU A 29 4.02 20.28 -10.09
C LEU A 29 5.10 21.38 -10.04
N SER A 30 4.91 22.47 -10.77
CA SER A 30 5.87 23.59 -10.81
C SER A 30 5.97 24.31 -9.45
N ASN A 31 4.90 24.26 -8.66
CA ASN A 31 4.83 24.85 -7.32
C ASN A 31 5.34 23.90 -6.22
N ALA A 32 5.65 22.64 -6.56
CA ALA A 32 6.13 21.63 -5.62
C ALA A 32 7.66 21.48 -5.73
N GLU A 33 8.34 21.19 -4.63
CA GLU A 33 9.78 20.90 -4.58
C GLU A 33 10.05 19.41 -4.91
N ILE A 34 9.61 18.96 -6.09
CA ILE A 34 9.76 17.57 -6.56
C ILE A 34 10.93 17.47 -7.53
N ASP A 35 11.68 16.37 -7.52
CA ASP A 35 12.76 16.14 -8.47
C ASP A 35 12.29 16.15 -9.93
N PRO A 36 13.10 16.68 -10.87
CA PRO A 36 12.72 16.78 -12.28
C PRO A 36 12.33 15.45 -12.91
N GLU A 37 13.02 14.36 -12.57
CA GLU A 37 12.76 13.01 -13.10
C GLU A 37 11.38 12.50 -12.68
N LEU A 38 11.01 12.72 -11.42
CA LEU A 38 9.68 12.40 -10.90
C LEU A 38 8.59 13.23 -11.60
N ARG A 39 8.83 14.52 -11.85
CA ARG A 39 7.85 15.36 -12.60
C ARG A 39 7.60 14.83 -14.00
N VAL A 40 8.65 14.40 -14.70
CA VAL A 40 8.52 13.82 -16.05
C VAL A 40 7.72 12.52 -15.99
N ALA A 41 8.04 11.62 -15.06
CA ALA A 41 7.32 10.35 -14.89
C ALA A 41 5.82 10.59 -14.58
N ILE A 42 5.51 11.53 -13.69
CA ILE A 42 4.13 11.91 -13.35
C ILE A 42 3.39 12.45 -14.58
N LEU A 43 3.99 13.38 -15.33
CA LEU A 43 3.38 13.98 -16.52
C LEU A 43 3.20 12.99 -17.67
N ALA A 44 4.06 11.98 -17.77
CA ALA A 44 3.95 10.89 -18.73
C ALA A 44 2.92 9.82 -18.31
N ARG A 45 2.43 9.87 -17.06
CA ARG A 45 1.63 8.81 -16.43
C ARG A 45 2.37 7.46 -16.43
N ASP A 46 3.70 7.51 -16.33
CA ASP A 46 4.54 6.32 -16.32
C ASP A 46 4.67 5.77 -14.89
N GLY A 47 3.75 4.88 -14.54
CA GLY A 47 3.75 4.25 -13.23
C GLY A 47 4.93 3.29 -13.00
N GLN A 48 5.57 2.76 -14.04
CA GLN A 48 6.75 1.89 -13.87
C GLN A 48 7.99 2.72 -13.54
N GLU A 49 8.21 3.79 -14.29
CA GLU A 49 9.32 4.72 -14.05
C GLU A 49 9.17 5.38 -12.66
N LEU A 50 7.95 5.81 -12.33
CA LEU A 50 7.67 6.42 -11.02
C LEU A 50 7.99 5.46 -9.86
N ARG A 51 7.62 4.18 -9.97
CA ARG A 51 7.98 3.15 -8.97
C ARG A 51 9.49 2.97 -8.86
N THR A 52 10.19 2.93 -10.00
CA THR A 52 11.65 2.78 -10.05
C THR A 52 12.36 3.95 -9.37
N LEU A 53 11.96 5.18 -9.67
CA LEU A 53 12.50 6.41 -9.07
C LEU A 53 12.23 6.47 -7.55
N LEU A 54 11.10 5.94 -7.10
CA LEU A 54 10.76 5.81 -5.67
C LEU A 54 11.44 4.62 -4.98
N GLY A 55 12.31 3.88 -5.67
CA GLY A 55 12.99 2.71 -5.13
C GLY A 55 12.08 1.51 -4.86
N GLN A 56 10.87 1.51 -5.45
CA GLN A 56 9.92 0.42 -5.30
C GLN A 56 10.28 -0.74 -6.24
N GLY A 57 10.38 -1.93 -5.67
CA GLY A 57 10.59 -3.19 -6.39
C GLY A 57 9.29 -4.00 -6.55
N PRO A 58 9.37 -5.20 -7.14
CA PRO A 58 8.24 -6.12 -7.16
C PRO A 58 7.87 -6.54 -5.72
N TYR A 59 6.64 -6.24 -5.32
CA TYR A 59 6.07 -6.74 -4.06
C TYR A 59 5.33 -8.05 -4.34
N CYS A 60 5.62 -9.10 -3.57
CA CYS A 60 4.85 -10.35 -3.58
C CYS A 60 3.99 -10.37 -2.33
N CYS A 61 2.72 -9.97 -2.45
CA CYS A 61 1.77 -10.05 -1.34
C CYS A 61 1.21 -11.47 -1.27
N LEU A 62 1.46 -12.18 -0.17
CA LEU A 62 0.82 -13.45 0.12
C LEU A 62 -0.47 -13.18 0.91
N ILE A 63 -1.62 -13.43 0.28
CA ILE A 63 -2.89 -13.49 1.00
C ILE A 63 -3.04 -14.92 1.50
N ASN A 64 -2.93 -15.11 2.81
CA ASN A 64 -3.23 -16.40 3.42
C ASN A 64 -4.75 -16.59 3.45
N PRO A 65 -5.32 -17.63 2.80
CA PRO A 65 -6.75 -17.91 2.92
C PRO A 65 -7.12 -18.19 4.38
N ALA A 66 -8.30 -17.72 4.80
CA ALA A 66 -8.82 -18.05 6.11
C ALA A 66 -8.95 -19.57 6.27
N LYS A 67 -8.67 -20.08 7.48
CA LYS A 67 -8.89 -21.49 7.78
C LYS A 67 -10.39 -21.78 7.67
N PRO A 68 -10.79 -22.96 7.17
CA PRO A 68 -12.20 -23.31 7.05
C PRO A 68 -12.86 -23.31 8.44
N GLY A 69 -13.82 -22.41 8.64
CA GLY A 69 -14.56 -22.24 9.90
C GLY A 69 -14.23 -20.96 10.68
N GLU A 70 -13.23 -20.18 10.26
CA GLU A 70 -12.99 -18.84 10.80
C GLU A 70 -13.68 -17.81 9.90
N GLU A 71 -14.66 -17.09 10.46
CA GLU A 71 -15.19 -15.89 9.83
C GLU A 71 -14.10 -14.82 9.81
N GLN A 72 -13.77 -14.31 8.62
CA GLN A 72 -12.86 -13.15 8.51
C GLN A 72 -13.59 -11.96 9.12
N GLU A 73 -13.11 -11.45 10.25
CA GLU A 73 -13.57 -10.17 10.73
C GLU A 73 -13.24 -9.11 9.67
N GLU A 74 -14.27 -8.41 9.19
CA GLU A 74 -14.11 -7.31 8.24
C GLU A 74 -13.34 -6.20 8.96
N CYS A 75 -12.01 -6.09 8.76
CA CYS A 75 -11.23 -4.98 9.33
C CYS A 75 -11.69 -3.67 8.66
N ASP A 76 -12.41 -2.85 9.41
CA ASP A 76 -12.92 -1.53 9.01
C ASP A 76 -11.85 -0.41 9.09
N GLY A 77 -10.57 -0.79 9.15
CA GLY A 77 -9.44 0.13 9.14
C GLY A 77 -8.92 0.55 10.51
N SER A 78 -9.34 -0.09 11.60
CA SER A 78 -8.85 0.19 12.96
C SER A 78 -7.98 -0.92 13.58
N CYS A 79 -7.56 -1.93 12.81
CA CYS A 79 -6.72 -3.00 13.34
C CYS A 79 -5.24 -2.52 13.52
N GLU A 80 -4.85 -2.16 14.74
CA GLU A 80 -3.44 -1.95 15.10
C GLU A 80 -2.66 -3.26 14.92
N GLU A 81 -1.45 -3.18 14.37
CA GLU A 81 -0.60 -4.34 14.15
C GLU A 81 -0.10 -4.96 15.47
N GLY A 82 -0.39 -6.25 15.62
CA GLY A 82 0.51 -7.19 16.28
C GLY A 82 0.19 -7.54 17.72
N GLU A 83 -0.22 -8.79 17.95
CA GLU A 83 0.37 -9.64 18.98
C GLU A 83 0.35 -11.11 18.52
N GLU A 84 1.54 -11.65 18.23
CA GLU A 84 1.74 -13.09 18.04
C GLU A 84 1.45 -13.82 19.36
N LYS A 85 0.38 -14.61 19.43
CA LYS A 85 0.15 -15.55 20.55
C LYS A 85 0.48 -16.97 20.12
N LYS A 86 1.53 -17.47 20.78
CA LYS A 86 2.23 -18.75 20.64
C LYS A 86 1.32 -19.97 20.52
N ASP A 87 1.67 -20.84 19.56
CA ASP A 87 1.29 -22.25 19.50
C ASP A 87 1.59 -22.96 20.84
N ASP A 88 0.59 -23.62 21.42
CA ASP A 88 0.78 -24.59 22.50
C ASP A 88 0.82 -25.99 21.87
N GLU A 89 1.98 -26.61 22.05
CA GLU A 89 2.47 -27.84 21.45
C GLU A 89 1.78 -29.07 22.06
N ASP A 90 1.32 -29.97 21.18
CA ASP A 90 1.22 -31.44 21.31
C ASP A 90 1.26 -32.08 22.73
N LYS A 91 0.17 -32.80 23.07
CA LYS A 91 0.35 -34.12 23.70
C LYS A 91 -0.80 -35.08 23.43
N GLU A 92 -0.66 -35.84 22.34
CA GLU A 92 -1.23 -37.19 22.28
C GLU A 92 -0.65 -38.04 23.44
N LYS A 93 -1.51 -38.72 24.21
CA LYS A 93 -1.20 -40.05 24.75
C LYS A 93 -2.42 -40.97 24.72
N LYS A 94 -2.34 -41.95 23.83
CA LYS A 94 -3.15 -43.19 23.75
C LYS A 94 -2.84 -44.14 24.93
N SER A 95 -3.72 -45.14 25.10
CA SER A 95 -3.58 -46.41 25.86
C SER A 95 -3.83 -46.34 27.37
N ASP A 96 -4.52 -47.26 28.08
CA ASP A 96 -5.08 -48.61 27.84
C ASP A 96 -6.26 -48.83 28.81
N GLY A 97 -7.11 -49.83 28.55
CA GLY A 97 -8.33 -50.11 29.32
C GLY A 97 -8.15 -50.88 30.65
N ASP A 98 -9.29 -51.00 31.36
CA ASP A 98 -9.77 -52.19 32.08
C ASP A 98 -11.32 -52.09 32.16
#